data_AF-A0A937B891-F1
#
_entry.id   AF-A0A937B891-F1
#
_cell.length_a   1.000
_cell.length_b   1.000
_cell.length_c   1.000
_cell.angle_alpha   90.00
_cell.angle_beta   90.00
_cell.angle_gamma   90.00
#
_symmetry.space_group_name_H-M   'P 1'
#
loop_
_entity.id
_entity.type
_entity.pdbx_description
1 polymer ?
#
loop_
_entity_poly.entity_id
_entity_poly.type
_entity_poly.pdbx_seq_one_letter_code
_entity_poly.pdbx_strand_id
1 'polypeptide(L)'
;MPNEPTITPQIVAEHGLAPDEYERLLKIMGRTPTMVELGIFSAMWSEHCSYKSSKVWLKKLPTKAPWVIQGPGENAGVIDIGDGQAAIFKMESHNHPSYIEPYQGAATGVGGILRDVFTMGARPVANLNALRFGDPAHPKTRHLVSGVVAGIAGYGNCMGIPTVGGETNFHAAYNGNILVNAMTVGIAPTDKIFYSAAAGLGNPMVYVGSKTGRDGIHGATMSSTEFNEDSESKRPTVQVGDPFVEKLLLEACLDLMATD
;
A
#
# COMPACT_ATOMS: atom_id res chain seq x y z
N MET A 1 -8.64 -26.14 -14.76
CA MET A 1 -7.94 -27.34 -14.24
C MET A 1 -9.00 -28.40 -13.89
N PRO A 2 -8.72 -29.71 -13.95
CA PRO A 2 -9.73 -30.71 -13.57
C PRO A 2 -10.03 -30.54 -12.07
N ASN A 3 -11.30 -30.32 -11.73
CA ASN A 3 -11.86 -30.06 -10.39
C ASN A 3 -11.91 -28.59 -9.90
N GLU A 4 -12.06 -27.61 -10.79
CA GLU A 4 -12.47 -26.28 -10.31
C GLU A 4 -13.92 -26.32 -9.80
N PRO A 5 -14.19 -25.81 -8.59
CA PRO A 5 -15.54 -25.76 -8.05
C PRO A 5 -16.40 -24.83 -8.90
N THR A 6 -17.65 -25.23 -9.12
CA THR A 6 -18.64 -24.38 -9.80
C THR A 6 -18.83 -23.10 -9.00
N ILE A 7 -18.71 -21.94 -9.66
CA ILE A 7 -18.92 -20.64 -9.00
C ILE A 7 -20.41 -20.50 -8.64
N THR A 8 -20.70 -20.50 -7.34
CA THR A 8 -22.04 -20.32 -6.78
C THR A 8 -22.23 -18.89 -6.25
N PRO A 9 -23.48 -18.42 -6.05
CA PRO A 9 -23.73 -17.14 -5.39
C PRO A 9 -23.08 -17.02 -4.01
N GLN A 10 -23.01 -18.12 -3.25
CA GLN A 10 -22.30 -18.17 -1.97
C GLN A 10 -20.81 -17.88 -2.13
N ILE A 11 -20.13 -18.53 -3.09
CA ILE A 11 -18.70 -18.30 -3.37
C ILE A 11 -18.46 -16.84 -3.77
N VAL A 12 -19.34 -16.27 -4.58
CA VAL A 12 -19.25 -14.86 -5.01
C VAL A 12 -19.37 -13.91 -3.80
N ALA A 13 -20.31 -14.18 -2.89
CA ALA A 13 -20.50 -13.40 -1.68
C ALA A 13 -19.30 -13.55 -0.71
N GLU A 14 -18.73 -14.74 -0.58
CA GLU A 14 -17.50 -14.98 0.19
C GLU A 14 -16.30 -14.19 -0.35
N HIS A 15 -16.28 -13.93 -1.67
CA HIS A 15 -15.31 -13.06 -2.32
C HIS A 15 -15.63 -11.56 -2.18
N GLY A 16 -16.68 -11.18 -1.45
CA GLY A 16 -17.02 -9.79 -1.18
C GLY A 16 -17.52 -9.01 -2.39
N LEU A 17 -17.96 -9.69 -3.45
CA LEU A 17 -18.57 -9.07 -4.62
C LEU A 17 -20.07 -8.92 -4.43
N ALA A 18 -20.60 -7.73 -4.68
CA ALA A 18 -22.04 -7.53 -4.72
C ALA A 18 -22.67 -8.25 -5.93
N PRO A 19 -23.96 -8.62 -5.87
CA PRO A 19 -24.62 -9.34 -6.98
C PRO A 19 -24.52 -8.60 -8.33
N ASP A 20 -24.66 -7.28 -8.33
CA ASP A 20 -24.54 -6.43 -9.53
C ASP A 20 -23.10 -6.34 -10.05
N GLU A 21 -22.10 -6.37 -9.16
CA GLU A 21 -20.69 -6.46 -9.53
C GLU A 21 -20.41 -7.80 -10.25
N TYR A 22 -20.95 -8.91 -9.74
CA TYR A 22 -20.78 -10.20 -10.38
C TYR A 22 -21.48 -10.29 -11.75
N GLU A 23 -22.68 -9.73 -11.90
CA GLU A 23 -23.33 -9.62 -13.20
C GLU A 23 -22.49 -8.82 -14.21
N ARG A 24 -21.84 -7.75 -13.74
CA ARG A 24 -20.94 -6.95 -14.58
C ARG A 24 -19.69 -7.74 -14.98
N LEU A 25 -19.12 -8.52 -14.06
CA LEU A 25 -18.01 -9.43 -14.33
C LEU A 25 -18.38 -10.41 -15.44
N LEU A 26 -19.54 -11.07 -15.35
CA LEU A 26 -20.02 -12.01 -16.37
C LEU A 26 -20.18 -11.33 -17.74
N LYS A 27 -20.67 -10.10 -17.78
CA LYS A 27 -20.79 -9.31 -19.03
C LYS A 27 -19.43 -8.98 -19.64
N ILE A 28 -18.42 -8.63 -18.83
CA ILE A 28 -17.06 -8.34 -19.30
C ILE A 28 -16.40 -9.61 -19.85
N MET A 29 -16.57 -10.73 -19.17
CA MET A 29 -15.91 -11.98 -19.53
C MET A 29 -16.61 -12.76 -20.64
N GLY A 30 -17.92 -12.58 -20.80
CA GLY A 30 -18.75 -13.39 -21.71
C GLY A 30 -18.88 -14.86 -21.29
N ARG A 31 -18.40 -15.23 -20.10
CA ARG A 31 -18.47 -16.57 -19.51
C ARG A 31 -18.33 -16.51 -17.99
N THR A 32 -18.61 -17.62 -17.30
CA THR A 32 -18.30 -17.78 -15.88
C THR A 32 -16.78 -17.73 -15.64
N PRO A 33 -16.31 -16.99 -14.61
CA PRO A 33 -14.91 -17.00 -14.24
C PRO A 33 -14.47 -18.33 -13.62
N THR A 34 -13.19 -18.65 -13.77
CA THR A 34 -12.49 -19.62 -12.93
C THR A 34 -12.34 -19.07 -11.50
N MET A 35 -11.99 -19.91 -10.53
CA MET A 35 -11.76 -19.47 -9.15
C MET A 35 -10.65 -18.41 -9.06
N VAL A 36 -9.58 -18.58 -9.83
CA VAL A 36 -8.45 -17.62 -9.87
C VAL A 36 -8.89 -16.28 -10.45
N GLU A 37 -9.64 -16.30 -11.54
CA GLU A 37 -10.17 -15.07 -12.15
C GLU A 37 -11.13 -14.36 -11.20
N LEU A 38 -12.03 -15.09 -10.53
CA LEU A 38 -12.92 -14.51 -9.53
C LEU A 38 -12.14 -13.83 -8.40
N GLY A 39 -11.09 -14.49 -7.89
CA GLY A 39 -10.19 -13.92 -6.88
C GLY A 39 -9.49 -12.64 -7.35
N ILE A 40 -9.02 -12.60 -8.60
CA ILE A 40 -8.41 -11.40 -9.20
C ILE A 40 -9.43 -10.26 -9.27
N PHE A 41 -10.63 -10.50 -9.80
CA PHE A 41 -11.68 -9.48 -9.88
C PHE A 41 -12.08 -8.97 -8.49
N SER A 42 -12.27 -9.87 -7.53
CA SER A 42 -12.59 -9.54 -6.14
C SER A 42 -11.55 -8.60 -5.53
N ALA A 43 -10.26 -8.94 -5.63
CA ALA A 43 -9.20 -8.09 -5.11
C ALA A 43 -9.17 -6.72 -5.80
N MET A 44 -9.21 -6.70 -7.14
CA MET A 44 -9.11 -5.47 -7.93
C MET A 44 -10.33 -4.55 -7.79
N TRP A 45 -11.52 -5.08 -7.49
CA TRP A 45 -12.76 -4.32 -7.33
C TRP A 45 -13.13 -4.03 -5.85
N SER A 46 -12.27 -4.44 -4.91
CA SER A 46 -12.37 -4.01 -3.51
C SER A 46 -12.31 -2.47 -3.39
N GLU A 47 -12.86 -1.90 -2.32
CA GLU A 47 -12.77 -0.44 -2.09
C GLU A 47 -11.30 0.00 -2.01
N HIS A 48 -10.46 -0.79 -1.35
CA HIS A 48 -9.03 -0.54 -1.20
C HIS A 48 -8.30 -0.35 -2.54
N CYS A 49 -8.59 -1.16 -3.56
CA CYS A 49 -7.93 -1.08 -4.86
C CYS A 49 -8.65 -0.15 -5.84
N SER A 50 -9.98 -0.16 -5.85
CA SER A 50 -10.77 0.53 -6.88
C SER A 50 -11.14 1.97 -6.53
N TYR A 51 -11.10 2.32 -5.23
CA TYR A 51 -11.57 3.60 -4.72
C TYR A 51 -13.01 3.90 -5.17
N LYS A 52 -13.86 2.87 -5.32
CA LYS A 52 -15.16 3.00 -5.99
C LYS A 52 -16.09 4.02 -5.33
N SER A 53 -16.02 4.19 -4.01
CA SER A 53 -16.81 5.20 -3.29
C SER A 53 -16.17 6.60 -3.29
N SER A 54 -14.83 6.67 -3.24
CA SER A 54 -14.08 7.92 -3.04
C SER A 54 -13.62 8.61 -4.33
N LYS A 55 -13.38 7.85 -5.41
CA LYS A 55 -12.85 8.34 -6.70
C LYS A 55 -13.66 9.49 -7.30
N VAL A 56 -14.98 9.48 -7.15
CA VAL A 56 -15.87 10.54 -7.65
C VAL A 56 -15.65 11.88 -6.96
N TRP A 57 -15.21 11.87 -5.70
CA TRP A 57 -14.91 13.06 -4.91
C TRP A 57 -13.48 13.51 -5.12
N LEU A 58 -12.52 12.57 -5.13
CA LEU A 58 -11.10 12.88 -5.29
C LEU A 58 -10.79 13.55 -6.64
N LYS A 59 -11.54 13.24 -7.69
CA LYS A 59 -11.44 13.90 -9.00
C LYS A 59 -11.74 15.41 -8.98
N LYS A 60 -12.37 15.92 -7.93
CA LYS A 60 -12.70 17.35 -7.79
C LYS A 60 -11.54 18.16 -7.23
N LEU A 61 -10.51 17.52 -6.69
CA LEU A 61 -9.35 18.20 -6.12
C LEU A 61 -8.49 18.82 -7.24
N PRO A 62 -7.92 20.01 -7.02
CA PRO A 62 -7.00 20.61 -7.99
C PRO A 62 -5.69 19.83 -8.03
N THR A 63 -5.27 19.44 -9.23
CA THR A 63 -4.07 18.59 -9.45
C THR A 63 -3.06 19.19 -10.42
N LYS A 64 -3.30 20.42 -10.90
CA LYS A 64 -2.46 21.08 -11.91
C LYS A 64 -1.84 22.35 -11.34
N ALA A 65 -0.53 22.47 -11.47
CA ALA A 65 0.22 23.70 -11.27
C ALA A 65 1.52 23.64 -12.11
N PRO A 66 2.19 24.78 -12.38
CA PRO A 66 3.40 24.79 -13.22
C PRO A 66 4.54 23.90 -12.73
N TRP A 67 4.64 23.69 -11.41
CA TRP A 67 5.67 22.86 -10.77
C TRP A 67 5.23 21.39 -10.58
N VAL A 68 4.03 20.99 -11.01
CA VAL A 68 3.59 19.59 -10.92
C VAL A 68 4.08 18.85 -12.16
N ILE A 69 5.08 17.99 -11.98
CA ILE A 69 5.60 17.12 -13.04
C ILE A 69 4.67 15.92 -13.23
N GLN A 70 4.24 15.30 -12.12
CA GLN A 70 3.32 14.17 -12.13
C GLN A 70 2.30 14.31 -11.00
N GLY A 71 1.02 14.39 -11.39
CA GLY A 71 -0.12 14.36 -10.48
C GLY A 71 -0.61 12.93 -10.19
N PRO A 72 -1.85 12.76 -9.69
CA PRO A 72 -2.43 11.43 -9.47
C PRO A 72 -2.47 10.58 -10.75
N GLY A 73 -2.02 9.33 -10.67
CA GLY A 73 -2.01 8.39 -11.79
C GLY A 73 -0.86 7.37 -11.75
N GLU A 74 0.20 7.70 -11.03
CA GLU A 74 1.39 6.87 -10.83
C GLU A 74 1.54 6.45 -9.36
N ASN A 75 2.60 5.69 -9.07
CA ASN A 75 2.92 5.25 -7.71
C ASN A 75 3.16 6.40 -6.74
N ALA A 76 3.62 7.58 -7.19
CA ALA A 76 3.84 8.75 -6.33
C ALA A 76 3.59 10.06 -7.09
N GLY A 77 3.38 11.15 -6.33
CA GLY A 77 3.32 12.50 -6.89
C GLY A 77 4.72 13.06 -7.07
N VAL A 78 4.91 13.88 -8.12
CA VAL A 78 6.21 14.50 -8.42
C VAL A 78 6.07 15.99 -8.65
N ILE A 79 6.87 16.77 -7.94
CA ILE A 79 6.97 18.22 -8.10
C ILE A 79 8.40 18.66 -8.42
N ASP A 80 8.52 19.67 -9.26
CA ASP A 80 9.77 20.39 -9.50
C ASP A 80 10.11 21.21 -8.24
N ILE A 81 11.35 21.08 -7.78
CA ILE A 81 11.87 21.84 -6.63
C ILE A 81 12.99 22.81 -7.02
N GLY A 82 13.23 23.01 -8.32
CA GLY A 82 14.30 23.84 -8.86
C GLY A 82 15.60 23.07 -9.07
N ASP A 83 16.60 23.75 -9.62
CA ASP A 83 17.97 23.23 -9.83
C ASP A 83 18.06 21.90 -10.61
N GLY A 84 17.07 21.63 -11.47
CA GLY A 84 16.98 20.37 -12.21
C GLY A 84 16.67 19.16 -11.32
N GLN A 85 16.09 19.39 -10.14
CA GLN A 85 15.70 18.36 -9.18
C GLN A 85 14.18 18.30 -9.01
N ALA A 86 13.69 17.11 -8.70
CA ALA A 86 12.30 16.84 -8.37
C ALA A 86 12.17 16.18 -7.00
N ALA A 87 11.10 16.51 -6.28
CA ALA A 87 10.67 15.78 -5.10
C ALA A 87 9.55 14.79 -5.48
N ILE A 88 9.76 13.53 -5.14
CA ILE A 88 8.84 12.43 -5.35
C ILE A 88 8.32 12.01 -3.99
N PHE A 89 6.99 12.01 -3.80
CA PHE A 89 6.42 11.71 -2.51
C PHE A 89 5.03 11.09 -2.60
N LYS A 90 4.72 10.29 -1.59
CA LYS A 90 3.38 9.73 -1.37
C LYS A 90 3.17 9.53 0.12
N MET A 91 1.91 9.42 0.51
CA MET A 91 1.49 8.94 1.82
C MET A 91 0.52 7.77 1.67
N GLU A 92 0.71 6.74 2.48
CA GLU A 92 -0.17 5.57 2.57
C GLU A 92 -0.64 5.35 4.01
N SER A 93 -1.64 4.50 4.17
CA SER A 93 -2.17 4.09 5.47
C SER A 93 -2.09 2.59 5.65
N HIS A 94 -1.72 2.12 6.83
CA HIS A 94 -1.66 0.71 7.18
C HIS A 94 -2.42 0.42 8.49
N ASN A 95 -3.63 0.98 8.58
CA ASN A 95 -4.43 1.07 9.81
C ASN A 95 -4.83 -0.30 10.37
N HIS A 96 -5.55 -1.10 9.57
CA HIS A 96 -6.13 -2.36 10.01
C HIS A 96 -5.05 -3.35 10.46
N PRO A 97 -3.97 -3.59 9.69
CA PRO A 97 -2.89 -4.47 10.14
C PRO A 97 -2.20 -3.94 11.41
N SER A 98 -1.99 -2.63 11.52
CA SER A 98 -1.35 -2.02 12.69
C SER A 98 -2.20 -2.10 13.97
N TYR A 99 -3.53 -2.20 13.85
CA TYR A 99 -4.39 -2.41 15.02
C TYR A 99 -4.33 -3.86 15.54
N ILE A 100 -4.05 -4.83 14.67
CA ILE A 100 -3.97 -6.25 15.00
C ILE A 100 -2.56 -6.63 15.45
N GLU A 101 -1.54 -6.25 14.67
CA GLU A 101 -0.13 -6.52 14.92
C GLU A 101 0.64 -5.20 14.71
N PRO A 102 0.86 -4.42 15.79
CA PRO A 102 1.30 -3.03 15.65
C PRO A 102 2.71 -2.86 15.11
N TYR A 103 3.61 -3.82 15.38
CA TYR A 103 4.98 -3.73 14.88
C TYR A 103 5.01 -4.00 13.37
N GLN A 104 4.50 -5.15 12.97
CA GLN A 104 4.55 -5.61 11.58
C GLN A 104 3.64 -4.78 10.70
N GLY A 105 2.45 -4.42 11.19
CA GLY A 105 1.55 -3.51 10.50
C GLY A 105 2.22 -2.17 10.19
N ALA A 106 2.88 -1.53 11.16
CA ALA A 106 3.54 -0.26 10.91
C ALA A 106 4.79 -0.40 10.03
N ALA A 107 5.60 -1.45 10.27
CA ALA A 107 6.83 -1.72 9.54
C ALA A 107 6.57 -1.95 8.03
N THR A 108 5.57 -2.77 7.70
CA THR A 108 5.18 -3.03 6.30
C THR A 108 4.57 -1.81 5.63
N GLY A 109 3.89 -0.94 6.38
CA GLY A 109 3.45 0.37 5.89
C GLY A 109 4.62 1.26 5.47
N VAL A 110 5.72 1.27 6.24
CA VAL A 110 6.95 2.00 5.87
C VAL A 110 7.62 1.39 4.63
N GLY A 111 7.72 0.07 4.54
CA GLY A 111 8.28 -0.59 3.34
C GLY A 111 7.44 -0.34 2.09
N GLY A 112 6.11 -0.37 2.19
CA GLY A 112 5.21 -0.05 1.08
C GLY A 112 5.49 1.33 0.49
N ILE A 113 5.50 2.35 1.34
CA ILE A 113 5.66 3.73 0.89
C ILE A 113 7.07 4.03 0.35
N LEU A 114 8.10 3.34 0.86
CA LEU A 114 9.45 3.42 0.30
C LEU A 114 9.47 2.90 -1.13
N ARG A 115 8.87 1.72 -1.39
CA ARG A 115 8.80 1.11 -2.73
C ARG A 115 8.09 2.01 -3.73
N ASP A 116 7.00 2.66 -3.35
CA ASP A 116 6.30 3.59 -4.23
C ASP A 116 7.19 4.74 -4.72
N VAL A 117 8.05 5.24 -3.84
CA VAL A 117 8.95 6.36 -4.15
C VAL A 117 10.14 5.88 -4.98
N PHE A 118 10.84 4.83 -4.56
CA PHE A 118 12.08 4.45 -5.25
C PHE A 118 11.86 3.74 -6.58
N THR A 119 10.69 3.14 -6.80
CA THR A 119 10.33 2.58 -8.12
C THR A 119 10.09 3.66 -9.18
N MET A 120 9.98 4.93 -8.77
CA MET A 120 9.95 6.08 -9.67
C MET A 120 11.33 6.68 -9.96
N GLY A 121 12.41 6.02 -9.54
CA GLY A 121 13.80 6.49 -9.73
C GLY A 121 14.31 7.45 -8.67
N ALA A 122 13.50 7.71 -7.64
CA ALA A 122 13.87 8.63 -6.57
C ALA A 122 14.60 7.93 -5.44
N ARG A 123 15.71 8.51 -4.96
CA ARG A 123 16.35 8.04 -3.73
C ARG A 123 15.54 8.56 -2.54
N PRO A 124 14.97 7.70 -1.67
CA PRO A 124 14.30 8.15 -0.45
C PRO A 124 15.30 8.90 0.44
N VAL A 125 14.88 10.04 0.99
CA VAL A 125 15.71 10.88 1.87
C VAL A 125 15.07 11.15 3.23
N ALA A 126 13.75 11.05 3.32
CA ALA A 126 13.03 11.34 4.54
C ALA A 126 11.71 10.57 4.61
N ASN A 127 11.39 10.09 5.81
CA ASN A 127 10.09 9.56 6.17
C ASN A 127 9.36 10.53 7.11
N LEU A 128 8.04 10.56 7.02
CA LEU A 128 7.16 11.22 7.97
C LEU A 128 6.02 10.27 8.34
N ASN A 129 5.35 10.53 9.48
CA ASN A 129 4.18 9.77 9.87
C ASN A 129 3.03 10.66 10.37
N ALA A 130 1.82 10.17 10.19
CA ALA A 130 0.62 10.75 10.81
C ALA A 130 -0.09 9.67 11.60
N LEU A 131 0.01 9.77 12.92
CA LEU A 131 -0.45 8.75 13.87
C LEU A 131 -1.67 9.25 14.64
N ARG A 132 -2.68 8.39 14.79
CA ARG A 132 -3.84 8.61 15.65
C ARG A 132 -4.07 7.40 16.52
N PHE A 133 -4.01 7.60 17.83
CA PHE A 133 -4.23 6.56 18.83
C PHE A 133 -5.47 6.84 19.67
N GLY A 134 -5.95 5.80 20.36
CA GLY A 134 -7.05 5.90 21.32
C GLY A 134 -6.73 6.77 22.54
N ASP A 135 -7.63 6.78 23.51
CA ASP A 135 -7.40 7.39 24.82
C ASP A 135 -6.12 6.81 25.47
N PRO A 136 -5.20 7.63 26.01
CA PRO A 136 -4.00 7.14 26.71
C PRO A 136 -4.28 6.21 27.90
N ALA A 137 -5.47 6.30 28.52
CA ALA A 137 -5.92 5.42 29.60
C ALA A 137 -6.54 4.11 29.08
N HIS A 138 -6.87 4.00 27.80
CA HIS A 138 -7.42 2.78 27.24
C HIS A 138 -6.37 1.65 27.27
N PRO A 139 -6.71 0.43 27.75
CA PRO A 139 -5.73 -0.63 28.01
C PRO A 139 -4.86 -1.00 26.80
N LYS A 140 -5.44 -0.96 25.59
CA LYS A 140 -4.75 -1.32 24.34
C LYS A 140 -3.82 -0.22 23.82
N THR A 141 -4.06 1.05 24.17
CA THR A 141 -3.37 2.20 23.55
C THR A 141 -1.86 2.14 23.75
N ARG A 142 -1.38 1.84 24.97
CA ARG A 142 0.06 1.76 25.25
C ARG A 142 0.78 0.71 24.41
N HIS A 143 0.16 -0.46 24.24
CA HIS A 143 0.69 -1.54 23.41
C HIS A 143 0.77 -1.12 21.93
N LEU A 144 -0.29 -0.50 21.41
CA LEU A 144 -0.35 -0.04 20.03
C LEU A 144 0.69 1.05 19.75
N VAL A 145 0.82 2.05 20.63
CA VAL A 145 1.84 3.10 20.51
C VAL A 145 3.24 2.49 20.49
N SER A 146 3.56 1.61 21.44
CA SER A 146 4.87 0.98 21.53
C SER A 146 5.20 0.15 20.29
N GLY A 147 4.24 -0.65 19.80
CA GLY A 147 4.45 -1.51 18.63
C GLY A 147 4.61 -0.70 17.35
N VAL A 148 3.74 0.28 17.11
CA VAL A 148 3.76 1.10 15.89
C VAL A 148 5.06 1.90 15.79
N VAL A 149 5.46 2.57 16.87
CA VAL A 149 6.71 3.36 16.89
C VAL A 149 7.93 2.46 16.70
N ALA A 150 7.94 1.28 17.34
CA ALA A 150 9.02 0.31 17.16
C ALA A 150 9.06 -0.25 15.73
N GLY A 151 7.92 -0.51 15.09
CA GLY A 151 7.84 -0.98 13.71
C GLY A 151 8.34 0.06 12.70
N ILE A 152 7.91 1.32 12.86
CA ILE A 152 8.38 2.44 12.03
C ILE A 152 9.89 2.60 12.18
N ALA A 153 10.39 2.65 13.41
CA ALA A 153 11.81 2.80 13.69
C ALA A 153 12.61 1.60 13.15
N GLY A 154 12.13 0.37 13.37
CA GLY A 154 12.78 -0.85 12.91
C GLY A 154 12.98 -0.86 11.40
N TYR A 155 11.93 -0.55 10.63
CA TYR A 155 12.02 -0.57 9.17
C TYR A 155 12.85 0.60 8.63
N GLY A 156 12.55 1.82 9.06
CA GLY A 156 13.23 3.04 8.58
C GLY A 156 14.73 3.04 8.91
N ASN A 157 15.11 2.64 10.13
CA ASN A 157 16.52 2.59 10.53
C ASN A 157 17.31 1.53 9.75
N CYS A 158 16.73 0.35 9.50
CA CYS A 158 17.36 -0.69 8.69
C CYS A 158 17.55 -0.25 7.23
N MET A 159 16.58 0.49 6.67
CA MET A 159 16.69 1.07 5.33
C MET A 159 17.67 2.25 5.26
N GLY A 160 18.05 2.81 6.41
CA GLY A 160 18.89 4.00 6.52
C GLY A 160 18.18 5.30 6.16
N ILE A 161 16.84 5.34 6.24
CA ILE A 161 16.02 6.50 5.87
C ILE A 161 15.40 7.10 7.15
N PRO A 162 15.76 8.35 7.51
CA PRO A 162 15.33 8.94 8.78
C PRO A 162 13.85 9.31 8.76
N THR A 163 13.13 9.02 9.85
CA THR A 163 11.83 9.66 10.12
C THR A 163 12.09 11.05 10.70
N VAL A 164 11.93 12.09 9.88
CA VAL A 164 12.35 13.47 10.22
C VAL A 164 11.25 14.31 10.89
N GLY A 165 10.01 13.82 10.87
CA GLY A 165 8.88 14.52 11.45
C GLY A 165 7.59 13.73 11.36
N GLY A 166 6.51 14.35 11.81
CA GLY A 166 5.19 13.76 11.79
C GLY A 166 4.23 14.43 12.76
N GLU A 167 3.06 13.83 12.91
CA GLU A 167 2.06 14.25 13.88
C GLU A 167 1.53 13.05 14.66
N THR A 168 1.22 13.24 15.94
CA THR A 168 0.62 12.21 16.79
C THR A 168 -0.51 12.84 17.60
N ASN A 169 -1.71 12.27 17.52
CA ASN A 169 -2.86 12.71 18.30
C ASN A 169 -3.51 11.52 19.02
N PHE A 170 -4.14 11.82 20.17
CA PHE A 170 -4.86 10.86 20.98
C PHE A 170 -6.32 11.30 21.10
N HIS A 171 -7.25 10.39 20.81
CA HIS A 171 -8.68 10.67 20.95
C HIS A 171 -9.46 9.36 21.15
N ALA A 172 -10.47 9.36 22.02
CA ALA A 172 -11.24 8.16 22.35
C ALA A 172 -11.95 7.52 21.13
N ALA A 173 -12.23 8.29 20.07
CA ALA A 173 -12.78 7.76 18.81
C ALA A 173 -11.86 6.72 18.14
N TYR A 174 -10.55 6.72 18.45
CA TYR A 174 -9.59 5.76 17.92
C TYR A 174 -9.34 4.56 18.85
N ASN A 175 -10.17 4.37 19.90
CA ASN A 175 -10.05 3.20 20.79
C ASN A 175 -10.27 1.87 20.05
N GLY A 176 -11.18 1.86 19.07
CA GLY A 176 -11.51 0.67 18.28
C GLY A 176 -10.68 0.51 17.00
N ASN A 177 -10.03 1.56 16.53
CA ASN A 177 -9.16 1.53 15.35
C ASN A 177 -8.20 2.72 15.35
N ILE A 178 -6.91 2.46 15.15
CA ILE A 178 -5.88 3.49 15.07
C ILE A 178 -5.62 3.90 13.62
N LEU A 179 -5.08 5.10 13.41
CA LEU A 179 -4.57 5.50 12.10
C LEU A 179 -3.04 5.50 12.12
N VAL A 180 -2.46 4.79 11.15
CA VAL A 180 -1.02 4.68 10.97
C VAL A 180 -0.74 5.01 9.51
N ASN A 181 -0.45 6.29 9.28
CA ASN A 181 -0.07 6.78 7.96
C ASN A 181 1.44 6.99 7.88
N ALA A 182 2.05 6.50 6.80
CA ALA A 182 3.47 6.65 6.50
C ALA A 182 3.62 7.46 5.21
N MET A 183 4.55 8.40 5.22
CA MET A 183 4.91 9.23 4.07
C MET A 183 6.41 9.09 3.81
N THR A 184 6.79 9.04 2.54
CA THR A 184 8.19 9.09 2.13
C THR A 184 8.37 10.21 1.12
N VAL A 185 9.50 10.89 1.23
CA VAL A 185 10.01 11.85 0.24
C VAL A 185 11.33 11.32 -0.30
N GLY A 186 11.43 11.28 -1.62
CA GLY A 186 12.66 11.00 -2.36
C GLY A 186 13.00 12.12 -3.33
N ILE A 187 14.24 12.13 -3.79
CA ILE A 187 14.77 13.12 -4.73
C ILE A 187 15.33 12.41 -5.97
N ALA A 188 15.09 13.00 -7.14
CA ALA A 188 15.69 12.59 -8.42
C ALA A 188 15.94 13.82 -9.31
N PRO A 189 16.85 13.72 -10.29
CA PRO A 189 16.88 14.65 -11.42
C PRO A 189 15.54 14.65 -12.16
N THR A 190 15.10 15.81 -12.67
CA THR A 190 13.82 15.95 -13.37
C THR A 190 13.70 15.11 -14.65
N ASP A 191 14.82 14.73 -15.24
CA ASP A 191 14.92 13.90 -16.45
C ASP A 191 15.16 12.41 -16.15
N LYS A 192 15.18 12.01 -14.88
CA LYS A 192 15.38 10.62 -14.41
C LYS A 192 14.21 10.11 -13.56
N ILE A 193 12.99 10.47 -13.96
CA ILE A 193 11.75 9.98 -13.36
C ILE A 193 11.23 8.80 -14.17
N PHE A 194 10.95 7.70 -13.49
CA PHE A 194 10.47 6.45 -14.10
C PHE A 194 8.98 6.28 -13.87
N TYR A 195 8.25 5.98 -14.94
CA TYR A 195 6.81 5.81 -14.95
C TYR A 195 6.43 4.35 -15.15
N SER A 196 5.27 3.96 -14.65
CA SER A 196 4.75 2.60 -14.79
C SER A 196 4.25 2.33 -16.22
N ALA A 197 5.17 2.07 -17.16
CA ALA A 197 4.86 1.79 -18.56
C ALA A 197 5.42 0.44 -19.02
N ALA A 198 4.54 -0.54 -19.24
CA ALA A 198 4.88 -1.74 -20.00
C ALA A 198 4.81 -1.42 -21.50
N ALA A 199 5.88 -0.83 -22.04
CA ALA A 199 5.98 -0.55 -23.47
C ALA A 199 6.84 -1.60 -24.17
N GLY A 200 6.45 -1.99 -25.40
CA GLY A 200 7.23 -2.85 -26.28
C GLY A 200 6.88 -4.35 -26.18
N LEU A 201 6.52 -4.94 -27.32
CA LEU A 201 6.32 -6.39 -27.43
C LEU A 201 7.67 -7.11 -27.37
N GLY A 202 7.74 -8.19 -26.60
CA GLY A 202 8.94 -9.03 -26.48
C GLY A 202 9.90 -8.63 -25.35
N ASN A 203 9.60 -7.55 -24.62
CA ASN A 203 10.39 -7.17 -23.44
C ASN A 203 10.23 -8.21 -22.31
N PRO A 204 11.33 -8.61 -21.64
CA PRO A 204 11.25 -9.54 -20.53
C PRO A 204 10.59 -8.88 -19.31
N MET A 205 9.72 -9.63 -18.62
CA MET A 205 9.16 -9.22 -17.33
C MET A 205 9.96 -9.90 -16.21
N VAL A 206 10.57 -9.11 -15.34
CA VAL A 206 11.46 -9.60 -14.28
C VAL A 206 10.81 -9.43 -12.92
N TYR A 207 10.83 -10.49 -12.12
CA TYR A 207 10.46 -10.46 -10.71
C TYR A 207 11.73 -10.34 -9.87
N VAL A 208 11.81 -9.33 -9.00
CA VAL A 208 12.96 -9.08 -8.13
C VAL A 208 12.48 -8.89 -6.69
N GLY A 209 13.17 -9.51 -5.74
CA GLY A 209 12.86 -9.44 -4.31
C GLY A 209 12.64 -10.82 -3.68
N SER A 210 11.95 -10.85 -2.55
CA SER A 210 11.67 -12.06 -1.78
C SER A 210 10.81 -13.06 -2.55
N LYS A 211 10.87 -14.35 -2.20
CA LYS A 211 9.99 -15.38 -2.79
C LYS A 211 8.53 -15.11 -2.41
N THR A 212 7.60 -15.34 -3.33
CA THR A 212 6.16 -15.25 -3.06
C THR A 212 5.74 -16.35 -2.09
N GLY A 213 5.33 -15.96 -0.88
CA GLY A 213 4.76 -16.84 0.14
C GLY A 213 3.24 -16.80 0.15
N ARG A 214 2.63 -17.27 1.25
CA ARG A 214 1.17 -17.22 1.48
C ARG A 214 0.78 -15.98 2.31
N ASP A 215 1.57 -14.92 2.20
CA ASP A 215 1.51 -13.76 3.07
C ASP A 215 0.42 -12.77 2.62
N GLY A 216 -0.50 -12.41 3.51
CA GLY A 216 -1.51 -11.38 3.25
C GLY A 216 -2.53 -11.73 2.14
N ILE A 217 -2.78 -13.02 1.86
CA ILE A 217 -3.86 -13.43 0.96
C ILE A 217 -5.18 -12.85 1.48
N HIS A 218 -5.94 -12.17 0.61
CA HIS A 218 -7.14 -11.39 0.91
C HIS A 218 -6.93 -10.08 1.72
N GLY A 219 -5.70 -9.57 1.82
CA GLY A 219 -5.38 -8.35 2.58
C GLY A 219 -6.16 -7.09 2.14
N ALA A 220 -6.38 -6.90 0.84
CA ALA A 220 -7.16 -5.77 0.31
C ALA A 220 -8.65 -5.84 0.69
N THR A 221 -9.24 -7.03 0.59
CA THR A 221 -10.63 -7.28 0.99
C THR A 221 -10.78 -7.11 2.51
N MET A 222 -9.83 -7.62 3.29
CA MET A 222 -9.79 -7.51 4.75
C MET A 222 -9.71 -6.06 5.23
N SER A 223 -8.86 -5.26 4.60
CA SER A 223 -8.74 -3.82 4.90
C SER A 223 -9.99 -3.02 4.54
N SER A 224 -10.91 -3.61 3.77
CA SER A 224 -12.20 -3.03 3.40
C SER A 224 -13.34 -3.43 4.34
N THR A 225 -13.06 -4.21 5.42
CA THR A 225 -14.08 -4.67 6.39
C THR A 225 -13.96 -3.97 7.76
N GLU A 226 -15.09 -3.85 8.46
CA GLU A 226 -15.14 -3.30 9.83
C GLU A 226 -14.60 -4.29 10.88
N PHE A 227 -14.16 -3.78 12.04
CA PHE A 227 -13.70 -4.62 13.15
C PHE A 227 -14.85 -5.35 13.81
N ASN A 228 -14.67 -6.66 14.03
CA ASN A 228 -15.56 -7.52 14.82
C ASN A 228 -14.76 -8.31 15.88
N GLU A 229 -15.45 -9.05 16.75
CA GLU A 229 -14.83 -9.81 17.85
C GLU A 229 -13.77 -10.84 17.37
N ASP A 230 -13.84 -11.29 16.12
CA ASP A 230 -12.90 -12.24 15.52
C ASP A 230 -11.58 -11.62 14.99
N SER A 231 -11.37 -10.31 15.19
CA SER A 231 -10.21 -9.58 14.62
C SER A 231 -8.85 -10.13 15.08
N GLU A 232 -8.76 -10.74 16.26
CA GLU A 232 -7.51 -11.33 16.76
C GLU A 232 -7.10 -12.61 16.00
N SER A 233 -8.06 -13.38 15.50
CA SER A 233 -7.81 -14.60 14.71
C SER A 233 -7.09 -14.32 13.39
N LYS A 234 -7.10 -13.05 12.96
CA LYS A 234 -6.51 -12.56 11.71
C LYS A 234 -5.04 -12.15 11.86
N ARG A 235 -4.45 -12.21 13.06
CA ARG A 235 -3.03 -11.88 13.30
C ARG A 235 -2.04 -12.64 12.39
N PRO A 236 -2.21 -13.95 12.09
CA PRO A 236 -1.28 -14.69 11.22
C PRO A 236 -1.25 -14.20 9.77
N THR A 237 -2.21 -13.38 9.34
CA THR A 237 -2.26 -12.84 7.97
C THR A 237 -1.50 -11.52 7.84
N VAL A 238 -1.03 -10.92 8.94
CA VAL A 238 -0.22 -9.71 8.90
C VAL A 238 1.16 -10.05 8.35
N GLN A 239 1.52 -9.38 7.26
CA GLN A 239 2.79 -9.58 6.57
C GLN A 239 3.96 -9.13 7.45
N VAL A 240 5.08 -9.85 7.34
CA VAL A 240 6.36 -9.49 7.97
C VAL A 240 7.26 -8.93 6.89
N GLY A 241 7.71 -7.69 7.05
CA GLY A 241 8.61 -7.05 6.11
C GLY A 241 10.08 -7.36 6.41
N ASP A 242 10.89 -7.50 5.36
CA ASP A 242 12.36 -7.62 5.45
C ASP A 242 13.04 -6.34 4.92
N PRO A 243 13.37 -5.38 5.79
CA PRO A 243 14.00 -4.14 5.36
C PRO A 243 15.44 -4.32 4.85
N PHE A 244 16.12 -5.41 5.21
CA PHE A 244 17.49 -5.64 4.73
C PHE A 244 17.48 -6.08 3.27
N VAL A 245 16.55 -6.96 2.89
CA VAL A 245 16.33 -7.32 1.49
C VAL A 245 15.81 -6.14 0.70
N GLU A 246 14.89 -5.33 1.26
CA GLU A 246 14.40 -4.14 0.57
C GLU A 246 15.48 -3.09 0.36
N LYS A 247 16.46 -2.97 1.27
CA LYS A 247 17.62 -2.09 1.06
C LYS A 247 18.44 -2.52 -0.16
N LEU A 248 18.64 -3.83 -0.35
CA LEU A 248 19.30 -4.35 -1.54
C LEU A 248 18.47 -4.08 -2.81
N LEU A 249 17.14 -4.24 -2.71
CA LEU A 249 16.22 -3.94 -3.81
C LEU A 249 16.28 -2.46 -4.21
N LEU A 250 16.29 -1.55 -3.23
CA LEU A 250 16.43 -0.11 -3.46
C LEU A 250 17.69 0.21 -4.27
N GLU A 251 18.86 -0.27 -3.84
CA GLU A 251 20.11 0.03 -4.55
C GLU A 251 20.13 -0.61 -5.94
N ALA A 252 19.67 -1.87 -6.08
CA ALA A 252 19.58 -2.53 -7.38
C ALA A 252 18.65 -1.81 -8.36
N CYS A 253 17.51 -1.31 -7.90
CA CYS A 253 16.57 -0.54 -8.71
C CYS A 253 17.19 0.77 -9.18
N LEU A 254 17.83 1.53 -8.29
CA LEU A 254 18.45 2.80 -8.64
C LEU A 254 19.66 2.62 -9.58
N ASP A 255 20.46 1.58 -9.37
CA ASP A 255 21.59 1.25 -10.25
C ASP A 255 21.11 0.86 -11.65
N LEU A 256 20.05 0.04 -11.76
CA LEU A 256 19.44 -0.33 -13.05
C LEU A 256 18.93 0.93 -13.79
N MET A 257 18.19 1.78 -13.09
CA MET A 257 17.64 3.02 -13.63
C MET A 257 18.71 4.03 -14.05
N ALA A 258 19.90 3.98 -13.45
CA ALA A 258 21.02 4.82 -13.88
C ALA A 258 21.62 4.40 -15.23
N THR A 259 21.36 3.17 -15.70
CA THR A 259 21.88 2.64 -16.98
C THR A 259 20.97 2.87 -18.19
N ASP A 260 19.75 3.34 -17.96
CA ASP A 260 18.76 3.73 -18.99
C ASP A 260 18.89 5.23 -19.33
#